data_AF-A0A0C9ZWW6-F1
#
_entry.id   AF-A0A0C9ZWW6-F1
#
_cell.length_a   1.000
_cell.length_b   1.000
_cell.length_c   1.000
_cell.angle_alpha   90.00
_cell.angle_beta   90.00
_cell.angle_gamma   90.00
#
_symmetry.space_group_name_H-M   'P 1'
#
loop_
_entity.id
_entity.type
_entity.pdbx_description
1 polymer ?
#
loop_
_entity_poly.entity_id
_entity_poly.type
_entity_poly.pdbx_seq_one_letter_code
_entity_poly.pdbx_strand_id
1 'polypeptide(L)'
;HRMSWDHDVKWCKCALGSEELDFRFSLLPPITGLRQFKSGITKLKQVGGCTQHDIQRYLVIVIAGAAHPDVIAVVHTLTEFCYLAQAPVITEEGCEKIAVALAEFHHYKQAIIDGGLRRGDQSGSILEHWEIPKLELLQSVVPSISQVTLVLQWSADTMEHAHIEVIKDPASRTN
;
A
#
# COMPACT_ATOMS: atom_id res chain seq x y z
N HIS A 1 -2.24 -5.87 5.91
CA HIS A 1 -3.07 -4.64 5.81
C HIS A 1 -3.47 -4.37 4.36
N ARG A 2 -4.74 -4.00 4.03
CA ARG A 2 -5.27 -3.90 2.64
C ARG A 2 -5.26 -2.53 1.94
N MET A 3 -4.84 -1.45 2.60
CA MET A 3 -4.95 -0.07 2.09
C MET A 3 -4.33 0.17 0.71
N SER A 4 -3.11 -0.31 0.46
CA SER A 4 -2.43 -0.07 -0.84
C SER A 4 -3.13 -0.73 -2.03
N TRP A 5 -3.76 -1.89 -1.82
CA TRP A 5 -4.55 -2.57 -2.85
C TRP A 5 -5.92 -1.89 -3.07
N ASP A 6 -6.58 -1.51 -1.97
CA ASP A 6 -7.92 -0.93 -2.01
C ASP A 6 -7.92 0.51 -2.56
N HIS A 7 -6.78 1.21 -2.52
CA HIS A 7 -6.65 2.62 -2.87
C HIS A 7 -5.51 2.90 -3.85
N ASP A 8 -4.25 2.80 -3.44
CA ASP A 8 -3.10 3.24 -4.25
C ASP A 8 -3.07 2.56 -5.63
N VAL A 9 -3.24 1.23 -5.67
CA VAL A 9 -3.30 0.46 -6.92
C VAL A 9 -4.49 0.90 -7.79
N LYS A 10 -5.64 1.23 -7.19
CA LYS A 10 -6.80 1.72 -7.94
C LYS A 10 -6.54 3.10 -8.52
N TRP A 11 -5.91 4.02 -7.77
CA TRP A 11 -5.54 5.33 -8.28
C TRP A 11 -4.55 5.22 -9.43
N CYS A 12 -3.52 4.38 -9.30
CA CYS A 12 -2.55 4.10 -10.36
C CYS A 12 -3.21 3.48 -11.59
N LYS A 13 -4.14 2.53 -11.39
CA LYS A 13 -4.95 1.94 -12.48
C LYS A 13 -5.80 2.99 -13.18
N CYS A 14 -6.39 3.95 -12.46
CA CYS A 14 -7.14 5.05 -13.07
C CYS A 14 -6.23 6.02 -13.82
N ALA A 15 -5.02 6.26 -13.33
CA ALA A 15 -4.06 7.19 -13.93
C ALA A 15 -3.43 6.64 -15.22
N LEU A 16 -3.06 5.37 -15.24
CA LEU A 16 -2.35 4.74 -16.36
C LEU A 16 -3.28 3.95 -17.30
N GLY A 17 -4.39 3.44 -16.77
CA GLY A 17 -5.17 2.38 -17.41
C GLY A 17 -4.63 0.99 -17.09
N SER A 18 -5.53 -0.02 -17.18
CA SER A 18 -5.20 -1.41 -16.81
C SER A 18 -4.08 -2.00 -17.66
N GLU A 19 -4.10 -1.74 -18.97
CA GLU A 19 -3.14 -2.32 -19.92
C GLU A 19 -1.72 -1.81 -19.69
N GLU A 20 -1.55 -0.49 -19.56
CA GLU A 20 -0.24 0.11 -19.28
C GLU A 20 0.29 -0.31 -17.91
N LEU A 21 -0.58 -0.34 -16.88
CA LEU A 21 -0.18 -0.81 -15.55
C LEU A 21 0.34 -2.25 -15.60
N ASP A 22 -0.41 -3.16 -16.22
CA ASP A 22 -0.03 -4.57 -16.34
C ASP A 22 1.24 -4.76 -17.19
N PHE A 23 1.34 -4.02 -18.30
CA PHE A 23 2.53 -4.02 -19.16
C PHE A 23 3.77 -3.65 -18.37
N ARG A 24 3.73 -2.56 -17.61
CA ARG A 24 4.86 -2.12 -16.79
C ARG A 24 5.24 -3.10 -15.68
N PHE A 25 4.25 -3.71 -15.02
CA PHE A 25 4.52 -4.81 -14.08
C PHE A 25 5.22 -5.99 -14.76
N SER A 26 4.88 -6.29 -16.01
CA SER A 26 5.49 -7.40 -16.77
C SER A 26 6.96 -7.14 -17.14
N LEU A 27 7.33 -5.86 -17.32
CA LEU A 27 8.68 -5.42 -17.64
C LEU A 27 9.66 -5.46 -16.47
N LEU A 28 9.16 -5.60 -15.23
CA LEU A 28 10.03 -5.62 -14.06
C LEU A 28 11.03 -6.81 -14.13
N PRO A 29 12.33 -6.53 -13.87
CA PRO A 29 13.32 -7.59 -13.82
C PRO A 29 13.04 -8.53 -12.64
N PRO A 30 13.46 -9.81 -12.72
CA PRO A 30 13.41 -10.69 -11.57
C PRO A 30 14.25 -10.11 -10.42
N ILE A 31 13.63 -9.95 -9.25
CA ILE A 31 14.31 -9.56 -8.01
C ILE A 31 14.15 -10.70 -7.01
N THR A 32 15.27 -11.16 -6.47
CA THR A 32 15.31 -12.26 -5.49
C THR A 32 14.44 -11.92 -4.28
N GLY A 33 13.55 -12.84 -3.92
CA GLY A 33 12.66 -12.67 -2.77
C GLY A 33 11.38 -11.87 -3.03
N LEU A 34 11.14 -11.41 -4.27
CA LEU A 34 9.89 -10.75 -4.66
C LEU A 34 9.16 -11.53 -5.77
N ARG A 35 7.83 -11.55 -5.70
CA ARG A 35 7.00 -12.15 -6.75
C ARG A 35 7.15 -11.40 -8.07
N GLN A 36 7.07 -12.14 -9.17
CA GLN A 36 6.99 -11.58 -10.51
C GLN A 36 5.54 -11.49 -10.99
N PHE A 37 5.22 -10.43 -11.73
CA PHE A 37 3.90 -10.16 -12.27
C PHE A 37 3.94 -10.12 -13.80
N LYS A 38 4.36 -11.22 -14.44
CA LYS A 38 4.55 -11.31 -15.90
C LYS A 38 3.27 -11.11 -16.72
N SER A 39 2.11 -11.33 -16.12
CA SER A 39 0.80 -11.05 -16.72
C SER A 39 0.12 -9.82 -16.11
N GLY A 40 0.88 -8.98 -15.40
CA GLY A 40 0.36 -7.85 -14.65
C GLY A 40 -0.33 -8.25 -13.33
N ILE A 41 -1.07 -7.30 -12.77
CA ILE A 41 -1.75 -7.41 -11.48
C ILE A 41 -3.27 -7.25 -11.58
N THR A 42 -3.81 -6.69 -12.67
CA THR A 42 -5.24 -6.30 -12.71
C THR A 42 -6.20 -7.49 -12.74
N LYS A 43 -5.72 -8.67 -13.17
CA LYS A 43 -6.51 -9.92 -13.23
C LYS A 43 -6.52 -10.72 -11.91
N LEU A 44 -5.81 -10.24 -10.89
CA LEU A 44 -5.75 -10.93 -9.59
C LEU A 44 -7.11 -10.82 -8.87
N LYS A 45 -7.78 -11.96 -8.67
CA LYS A 45 -9.09 -12.03 -8.00
C LYS A 45 -9.00 -11.98 -6.48
N GLN A 46 -7.95 -12.57 -5.92
CA GLN A 46 -7.67 -12.57 -4.49
C GLN A 46 -6.19 -12.28 -4.28
N VAL A 47 -5.91 -11.24 -3.50
CA VAL A 47 -4.55 -10.80 -3.19
C VAL A 47 -4.34 -10.96 -1.70
N GLY A 48 -3.45 -11.88 -1.33
CA GLY A 48 -3.01 -12.08 0.05
C GLY A 48 -2.03 -10.99 0.50
N GLY A 49 -1.76 -10.92 1.81
CA GLY A 49 -0.90 -9.89 2.40
C GLY A 49 0.50 -9.83 1.78
N CYS A 50 1.16 -10.98 1.60
CA CYS A 50 2.49 -11.04 0.97
C CYS A 50 2.49 -10.50 -0.46
N THR A 51 1.50 -10.90 -1.27
CA THR A 51 1.38 -10.41 -2.65
C THR A 51 1.13 -8.90 -2.66
N GLN A 52 0.33 -8.39 -1.73
CA GLN A 52 0.10 -6.95 -1.62
C GLN A 52 1.37 -6.18 -1.27
N HIS A 53 2.19 -6.70 -0.34
CA HIS A 53 3.49 -6.11 -0.01
C HIS A 53 4.42 -6.06 -1.24
N ASP A 54 4.50 -7.15 -2.00
CA ASP A 54 5.31 -7.17 -3.23
C ASP A 54 4.81 -6.16 -4.26
N ILE A 55 3.48 -6.01 -4.43
CA ILE A 55 2.91 -5.01 -5.33
C ILE A 55 3.25 -3.59 -4.86
N GLN A 56 3.13 -3.32 -3.55
CA GLN A 56 3.45 -2.01 -2.98
C GLN A 56 4.92 -1.63 -3.19
N ARG A 57 5.86 -2.60 -3.08
CA ARG A 57 7.30 -2.40 -3.38
C ARG A 57 7.55 -1.90 -4.79
N TYR A 58 6.77 -2.38 -5.75
CA TYR A 58 6.93 -2.04 -7.16
C TYR A 58 6.16 -0.81 -7.59
N LEU A 59 5.11 -0.43 -6.87
CA LEU A 59 4.11 0.51 -7.38
C LEU A 59 4.70 1.85 -7.80
N VAL A 60 5.60 2.43 -6.99
CA VAL A 60 6.27 3.70 -7.30
C VAL A 60 7.13 3.59 -8.57
N ILE A 61 7.90 2.50 -8.70
CA ILE A 61 8.75 2.25 -9.89
C ILE A 61 7.88 2.08 -11.14
N VAL A 62 6.76 1.35 -11.00
CA VAL A 62 5.82 1.09 -12.10
C VAL A 62 5.22 2.39 -12.62
N ILE A 63 4.82 3.31 -11.74
CA ILE A 63 4.20 4.57 -12.20
C ILE A 63 5.20 5.65 -12.61
N ALA A 64 6.48 5.47 -12.28
CA ALA A 64 7.54 6.44 -12.58
C ALA A 64 7.62 6.73 -14.09
N GLY A 65 7.51 8.01 -14.45
CA GLY A 65 7.55 8.45 -15.85
C GLY A 65 6.32 8.09 -16.70
N ALA A 66 5.22 7.59 -16.09
CA ALA A 66 3.91 7.46 -16.75
C ALA A 66 2.82 8.29 -16.08
N ALA A 67 2.79 8.30 -14.75
CA ALA A 67 1.81 9.10 -14.02
C ALA A 67 2.23 10.57 -13.93
N HIS A 68 1.26 11.45 -13.64
CA HIS A 68 1.53 12.84 -13.28
C HIS A 68 2.45 12.90 -12.04
N PRO A 69 3.43 13.82 -11.97
CA PRO A 69 4.37 13.91 -10.85
C PRO A 69 3.71 13.93 -9.47
N ASP A 70 2.62 14.68 -9.30
CA ASP A 70 1.91 14.73 -8.02
C ASP A 70 1.25 13.40 -7.64
N VAL A 71 0.79 12.61 -8.62
CA VAL A 71 0.25 11.26 -8.36
C VAL A 71 1.36 10.33 -7.90
N ILE A 72 2.55 10.44 -8.51
CA ILE A 72 3.74 9.71 -8.08
C ILE A 72 4.10 10.10 -6.65
N ALA A 73 4.09 11.39 -6.33
CA ALA A 73 4.38 11.91 -5.00
C ALA A 73 3.42 11.34 -3.96
N VAL A 74 2.10 11.36 -4.21
CA VAL A 74 1.10 10.78 -3.29
C VAL A 74 1.37 9.31 -2.98
N VAL A 75 1.60 8.50 -4.02
CA VAL A 75 1.82 7.06 -3.87
C VAL A 75 3.17 6.80 -3.18
N HIS A 76 4.19 7.58 -3.50
CA HIS A 76 5.50 7.52 -2.85
C HIS A 76 5.38 7.82 -1.35
N THR A 77 4.80 8.94 -0.97
CA THR A 77 4.71 9.39 0.43
C THR A 77 3.89 8.43 1.30
N LEU A 78 2.81 7.84 0.75
CA LEU A 78 2.07 6.78 1.47
C LEU A 78 2.86 5.49 1.60
N THR A 79 3.62 5.14 0.56
CA THR A 79 4.49 3.96 0.58
C THR A 79 5.59 4.13 1.62
N GLU A 80 6.25 5.28 1.64
CA GLU A 80 7.26 5.65 2.61
C GLU A 80 6.71 5.65 4.04
N PHE A 81 5.55 6.27 4.27
CA PHE A 81 4.85 6.21 5.55
C PHE A 81 4.65 4.76 6.02
N CYS A 82 4.12 3.90 5.15
CA CYS A 82 3.86 2.50 5.49
C CYS A 82 5.16 1.76 5.84
N TYR A 83 6.25 1.99 5.10
CA TYR A 83 7.54 1.37 5.40
C TYR A 83 8.11 1.82 6.74
N LEU A 84 8.09 3.13 7.00
CA LEU A 84 8.63 3.68 8.24
C LEU A 84 7.80 3.24 9.46
N ALA A 85 6.47 3.23 9.35
CA ALA A 85 5.56 2.81 10.41
C ALA A 85 5.66 1.29 10.72
N GLN A 86 6.21 0.50 9.80
CA GLN A 86 6.45 -0.93 9.97
C GLN A 86 7.87 -1.26 10.45
N ALA A 87 8.71 -0.25 10.73
CA ALA A 87 10.06 -0.50 11.21
C ALA A 87 10.04 -1.27 12.55
N PRO A 88 10.96 -2.24 12.75
CA PRO A 88 10.98 -3.06 13.95
C PRO A 88 11.22 -2.24 15.23
N VAL A 89 11.95 -1.13 15.08
CA VAL A 89 12.20 -0.14 16.12
C VAL A 89 12.01 1.22 15.47
N ILE A 90 11.17 2.06 16.08
CA ILE A 90 10.93 3.44 15.63
C ILE A 90 11.61 4.36 16.64
N THR A 91 12.63 5.08 16.17
CA THR A 91 13.34 6.11 16.94
C THR A 91 12.60 7.45 16.87
N GLU A 92 13.04 8.43 17.63
CA GLU A 92 12.54 9.82 17.52
C GLU A 92 12.70 10.36 16.09
N GLU A 93 13.88 10.17 15.48
CA GLU A 93 14.12 10.48 14.06
C GLU A 93 13.16 9.72 13.13
N GLY A 94 12.85 8.46 13.46
CA GLY A 94 11.84 7.67 12.75
C GLY A 94 10.45 8.30 12.82
N CYS A 95 10.04 8.77 14.01
CA CYS A 95 8.78 9.50 14.19
C CYS A 95 8.74 10.79 13.37
N GLU A 96 9.83 11.55 13.32
CA GLU A 96 9.93 12.75 12.49
C GLU A 96 9.73 12.42 11.00
N LYS A 97 10.41 11.38 10.50
CA LYS A 97 10.25 10.93 9.10
C LYS A 97 8.83 10.47 8.79
N ILE A 98 8.18 9.74 9.71
CA ILE A 98 6.77 9.33 9.56
C ILE A 98 5.87 10.57 9.48
N ALA A 99 6.09 11.57 10.33
CA ALA A 99 5.32 12.80 10.33
C ALA A 99 5.51 13.60 9.03
N VAL A 100 6.74 13.69 8.53
CA VAL A 100 7.07 14.33 7.25
C VAL A 100 6.36 13.62 6.10
N ALA A 101 6.48 12.29 5.99
CA ALA A 101 5.82 11.51 4.94
C ALA A 101 4.29 11.69 4.96
N LEU A 102 3.67 11.77 6.14
CA LEU A 102 2.24 12.04 6.26
C LEU A 102 1.88 13.48 5.84
N ALA A 103 2.69 14.47 6.20
CA ALA A 103 2.49 15.86 5.80
C ALA A 103 2.61 16.03 4.28
N GLU A 104 3.60 15.40 3.66
CA GLU A 104 3.77 15.39 2.20
C GLU A 104 2.61 14.68 1.50
N PHE A 105 2.14 13.55 2.04
CA PHE A 105 0.91 12.93 1.54
C PHE A 105 -0.26 13.92 1.57
N HIS A 106 -0.48 14.63 2.67
CA HIS A 106 -1.54 15.63 2.77
C HIS A 106 -1.35 16.81 1.81
N HIS A 107 -0.11 17.17 1.49
CA HIS A 107 0.19 18.20 0.50
C HIS A 107 -0.24 17.76 -0.91
N TYR A 108 0.09 16.54 -1.32
CA TYR A 108 -0.16 16.09 -2.70
C TYR A 108 -1.52 15.41 -2.91
N LYS A 109 -2.21 14.93 -1.86
CA LYS A 109 -3.41 14.10 -2.01
C LYS A 109 -4.50 14.73 -2.88
N GLN A 110 -4.60 16.07 -2.91
CA GLN A 110 -5.61 16.74 -3.73
C GLN A 110 -5.50 16.43 -5.23
N ALA A 111 -4.28 16.16 -5.74
CA ALA A 111 -4.07 15.77 -7.13
C ALA A 111 -4.82 14.50 -7.55
N ILE A 112 -5.08 13.57 -6.62
CA ILE A 112 -5.87 12.36 -6.90
C ILE A 112 -7.35 12.72 -7.16
N ILE A 113 -7.90 13.69 -6.43
CA ILE A 113 -9.28 14.15 -6.62
C ILE A 113 -9.36 14.98 -7.90
N ASP A 114 -8.46 15.95 -8.08
CA ASP A 114 -8.45 16.85 -9.23
C ASP A 114 -8.26 16.08 -10.54
N GLY A 115 -7.48 15.00 -10.51
CA GLY A 115 -7.32 14.07 -11.64
C GLY A 115 -8.48 13.08 -11.84
N GLY A 116 -9.51 13.10 -10.99
CA GLY A 116 -10.64 12.16 -11.07
C GLY A 116 -10.25 10.69 -10.85
N LEU A 117 -9.15 10.46 -10.14
CA LEU A 117 -8.52 9.13 -9.95
C LEU A 117 -9.14 8.36 -8.78
N ARG A 118 -9.78 9.08 -7.85
CA ARG A 118 -10.55 8.48 -6.77
C ARG A 118 -11.97 8.17 -7.24
N ARG A 119 -12.29 6.89 -7.43
CA ARG A 119 -13.60 6.44 -7.89
C ARG A 119 -14.26 5.49 -6.91
N GLY A 120 -15.58 5.59 -6.78
CA GLY A 120 -16.38 4.68 -5.96
C GLY A 120 -16.49 3.29 -6.58
N ASP A 121 -16.35 2.24 -5.77
CA ASP A 121 -16.33 0.85 -6.25
C ASP A 121 -17.64 0.42 -6.93
N GLN A 122 -18.78 0.94 -6.46
CA GLN A 122 -20.11 0.57 -6.95
C GLN A 122 -20.62 1.52 -8.04
N SER A 123 -20.40 2.82 -7.88
CA SER A 123 -20.92 3.86 -8.77
C SER A 123 -20.00 4.17 -9.94
N GLY A 124 -18.69 3.91 -9.82
CA GLY A 124 -17.67 4.38 -10.75
C GLY A 124 -17.53 5.91 -10.80
N SER A 125 -18.31 6.64 -10.00
CA SER A 125 -18.30 8.09 -9.92
C SER A 125 -17.03 8.58 -9.25
N ILE A 126 -16.58 9.77 -9.64
CA ILE A 126 -15.49 10.46 -8.96
C ILE A 126 -15.96 10.80 -7.53
N LEU A 127 -15.10 10.55 -6.54
CA LEU A 127 -15.33 10.91 -5.16
C LEU A 127 -14.50 12.14 -4.83
N GLU A 128 -15.15 13.23 -4.39
CA GLU A 128 -14.51 14.52 -4.13
C GLU A 128 -14.07 14.71 -2.67
N HIS A 129 -14.03 13.62 -1.90
CA HIS A 129 -13.76 13.65 -0.46
C HIS A 129 -12.77 12.56 -0.04
N TRP A 130 -12.07 12.80 1.07
CA TRP A 130 -11.05 11.90 1.63
C TRP A 130 -11.54 11.04 2.80
N GLU A 131 -12.82 10.67 2.82
CA GLU A 131 -13.39 9.83 3.88
C GLU A 131 -12.96 8.35 3.73
N ILE A 132 -11.66 8.10 3.89
CA ILE A 132 -11.12 6.76 4.09
C ILE A 132 -10.77 6.67 5.58
N PRO A 133 -11.55 5.93 6.40
CA PRO A 133 -11.26 5.80 7.83
C PRO A 133 -9.82 5.35 8.12
N LYS A 134 -9.24 4.50 7.27
CA LYS A 134 -7.86 4.04 7.39
C LYS A 134 -6.82 5.15 7.15
N LEU A 135 -7.10 6.11 6.26
CA LEU A 135 -6.18 7.23 6.03
C LEU A 135 -6.24 8.26 7.16
N GLU A 136 -7.44 8.50 7.70
CA GLU A 136 -7.58 9.34 8.90
C GLU A 136 -6.83 8.73 10.10
N LEU A 137 -6.86 7.40 10.23
CA LEU A 137 -6.10 6.70 11.27
C LEU A 137 -4.57 6.91 11.18
N LEU A 138 -4.02 7.24 10.01
CA LEU A 138 -2.57 7.48 9.88
C LEU A 138 -2.09 8.65 10.76
N GLN A 139 -2.96 9.63 11.02
CA GLN A 139 -2.66 10.78 11.88
C GLN A 139 -2.38 10.38 13.32
N SER A 140 -2.88 9.22 13.78
CA SER A 140 -2.65 8.76 15.14
C SER A 140 -1.38 7.95 15.31
N VAL A 141 -0.65 7.59 14.23
CA VAL A 141 0.51 6.69 14.32
C VAL A 141 1.63 7.28 15.18
N VAL A 142 2.10 8.48 14.86
CA VAL A 142 3.16 9.15 15.64
C VAL A 142 2.73 9.41 17.10
N PRO A 143 1.54 10.00 17.38
CA PRO A 143 1.05 10.16 18.75
C PRO A 143 0.97 8.84 19.54
N SER A 144 0.65 7.73 18.86
CA SER A 144 0.53 6.42 19.51
C SER A 144 1.90 5.83 19.86
N ILE A 145 2.92 6.00 19.00
CA ILE A 145 4.27 5.45 19.24
C ILE A 145 4.86 5.95 20.56
N SER A 146 4.66 7.23 20.90
CA SER A 146 5.10 7.79 22.18
C SER A 146 4.37 7.20 23.40
N GLN A 147 3.23 6.56 23.20
CA GLN A 147 2.40 5.96 24.26
C GLN A 147 2.61 4.45 24.40
N VAL A 148 3.24 3.77 23.42
CA VAL A 148 3.44 2.31 23.44
C VAL A 148 4.92 1.97 23.23
N THR A 149 5.54 1.30 24.21
CA THR A 149 6.98 0.98 24.21
C THR A 149 7.43 0.07 23.04
N LEU A 150 6.50 -0.62 22.37
CA LEU A 150 6.74 -1.39 21.13
C LEU A 150 5.42 -1.57 20.36
N VAL A 151 5.36 -1.09 19.10
CA VAL A 151 4.15 -1.22 18.25
C VAL A 151 3.94 -2.67 17.75
N LEU A 152 5.03 -3.43 17.55
CA LEU A 152 4.98 -4.81 17.06
C LEU A 152 4.21 -5.79 17.96
N GLN A 153 4.14 -5.54 19.28
CA GLN A 153 3.45 -6.43 20.21
C GLN A 153 1.93 -6.51 19.98
N TRP A 154 1.38 -5.59 19.19
CA TRP A 154 -0.05 -5.49 18.88
C TRP A 154 -0.38 -5.85 17.41
N SER A 155 0.59 -6.31 16.62
CA SER A 155 0.30 -6.79 15.27
C SER A 155 -0.41 -8.15 15.30
N ALA A 156 -1.46 -8.30 14.48
CA ALA A 156 -2.12 -9.58 14.27
C ALA A 156 -1.28 -10.54 13.41
N ASP A 157 -0.21 -10.08 12.77
CA ASP A 157 0.61 -10.89 11.84
C ASP A 157 1.19 -12.14 12.53
N THR A 158 1.60 -12.03 13.80
CA THR A 158 2.09 -13.18 14.59
C THR A 158 1.01 -14.23 14.78
N MET A 159 -0.23 -13.81 15.05
CA MET A 159 -1.36 -14.73 15.19
C MET A 159 -1.77 -15.31 13.83
N GLU A 160 -1.72 -14.52 12.75
CA GLU A 160 -2.02 -14.99 11.39
C GLU A 160 -0.99 -16.04 10.93
N HIS A 161 0.30 -15.78 11.15
CA HIS A 161 1.37 -16.73 10.88
C HIS A 161 1.20 -18.02 11.69
N ALA A 162 0.95 -17.91 13.00
CA ALA A 162 0.68 -19.07 13.85
C ALA A 162 -0.54 -19.87 13.36
N HIS A 163 -1.62 -19.19 12.94
CA HIS A 163 -2.79 -19.86 12.40
C HIS A 163 -2.51 -20.57 11.06
N ILE A 164 -1.65 -20.01 10.21
CA ILE A 164 -1.23 -20.68 8.97
C ILE A 164 -0.44 -21.95 9.31
N GLU A 165 0.59 -21.83 10.14
CA GLU A 165 1.49 -22.93 10.51
C GLU A 165 0.78 -24.05 11.30
N VAL A 166 -0.08 -23.69 12.25
CA VAL A 166 -0.72 -24.65 13.17
C VAL A 166 -2.01 -25.24 12.60
N ILE A 167 -2.74 -24.50 11.74
CA ILE A 167 -4.08 -24.93 11.29
C ILE A 167 -4.13 -25.18 9.78
N LYS A 168 -3.71 -24.22 8.95
CA LYS A 168 -3.89 -24.33 7.48
C LYS A 168 -2.93 -25.32 6.83
N ASP A 169 -1.65 -25.25 7.17
CA ASP A 169 -0.63 -26.12 6.59
C ASP A 169 -0.86 -27.61 6.95
N PRO A 170 -1.18 -27.96 8.21
CA PRO A 170 -1.52 -29.35 8.56
C PRO A 170 -2.77 -29.85 7.86
N ALA A 171 -3.84 -29.05 7.81
CA ALA A 171 -5.11 -29.45 7.18
C ALA A 171 -4.97 -29.68 5.66
N SER A 172 -4.13 -28.89 4.99
CA SER A 172 -3.84 -29.06 3.55
C SER A 172 -3.00 -30.29 3.23
N ARG A 173 -2.24 -30.83 4.20
CA ARG A 173 -1.43 -32.05 4.06
C ARG A 173 -2.20 -33.35 4.34
N THR A 174 -3.36 -33.26 4.97
CA THR A 174 -4.23 -34.40 5.30
C THR A 174 -5.36 -34.65 4.29
N ASN A 175 -5.49 -33.80 3.27
CA ASN A 175 -6.43 -33.96 2.15
C ASN A 175 -5.75 -34.47 0.88
#